data_AF-D2RFD7-F1
#
_entry.id   AF-D2RFD7-F1
#
_cell.length_a   1.000
_cell.length_b   1.000
_cell.length_c   1.000
_cell.angle_alpha   90.00
_cell.angle_beta   90.00
_cell.angle_gamma   90.00
#
_symmetry.space_group_name_H-M   'P 1'
#
loop_
_entity.id
_entity.type
_entity.pdbx_description
1 polymer ?
#
loop_
_entity_poly.entity_id
_entity_poly.type
_entity_poly.pdbx_seq_one_letter_code
_entity_poly.pdbx_strand_id
1 'polypeptide(L)'
;MSEEILGVSAVVILAILVTASWLTNSKLLKLTTLGFVFLYPVAIGQVAFPSGPDQLGNYISGVLKYWLAQVWEQIQNYIKQQLNLSL
;
A
#
# COMPACT_ATOMS: atom_id res chain seq x y z
N MET A 1 -14.65 -20.98 -6.75
CA MET A 1 -15.51 -19.86 -6.31
C MET A 1 -14.82 -19.17 -5.14
N SER A 2 -13.79 -18.34 -5.41
CA SER A 2 -13.05 -17.58 -4.38
C SER A 2 -11.91 -16.72 -4.95
N GLU A 3 -12.05 -16.10 -6.13
CA GLU A 3 -11.00 -15.22 -6.69
C GLU A 3 -11.44 -13.77 -6.93
N GLU A 4 -12.70 -13.43 -6.63
CA GLU A 4 -13.24 -12.09 -6.91
C GLU A 4 -13.18 -11.10 -5.73
N ILE A 5 -12.61 -11.48 -4.58
CA ILE A 5 -12.61 -10.58 -3.41
C ILE A 5 -11.52 -9.49 -3.47
N LEU A 6 -10.56 -9.53 -4.40
CA LEU A 6 -9.42 -8.59 -4.39
C LEU A 6 -9.16 -7.88 -5.73
N GLY A 7 -10.21 -7.48 -6.45
CA GLY A 7 -10.09 -6.49 -7.53
C GLY A 7 -9.77 -5.06 -7.05
N VAL A 8 -9.51 -4.87 -5.75
CA VAL A 8 -9.25 -3.56 -5.14
C VAL A 8 -7.74 -3.42 -4.93
N SER A 9 -7.12 -2.42 -5.55
CA SER A 9 -5.68 -2.21 -5.42
C SER A 9 -5.30 -1.92 -3.96
N ALA A 10 -4.12 -2.38 -3.52
CA ALA A 10 -3.63 -2.16 -2.16
C ALA A 10 -3.60 -0.66 -1.80
N VAL A 11 -3.35 0.20 -2.79
CA VAL A 11 -3.37 1.66 -2.66
C VAL A 11 -4.78 2.19 -2.38
N VAL A 12 -5.83 1.60 -2.97
CA VAL A 12 -7.23 1.97 -2.68
C VAL A 12 -7.61 1.56 -1.25
N ILE A 13 -7.20 0.38 -0.80
CA ILE A 13 -7.39 -0.05 0.59
C ILE A 13 -6.69 0.91 1.55
N LEU A 14 -5.46 1.31 1.23
CA LEU A 14 -4.70 2.26 2.03
C LEU A 14 -5.36 3.65 2.05
N ALA A 15 -5.91 4.12 0.94
CA ALA A 15 -6.67 5.37 0.88
C ALA A 15 -7.91 5.32 1.78
N ILE A 16 -8.69 4.23 1.71
CA ILE A 16 -9.88 4.04 2.57
C ILE A 16 -9.48 4.03 4.04
N LEU A 17 -8.43 3.28 4.40
CA LEU A 17 -7.93 3.20 5.77
C LEU A 17 -7.44 4.55 6.31
N VAL A 18 -6.77 5.35 5.48
CA VAL A 18 -6.33 6.71 5.83
C VAL A 18 -7.54 7.64 6.02
N THR A 19 -8.49 7.64 5.09
CA THR A 19 -9.69 8.48 5.16
C THR A 19 -10.57 8.11 6.36
N ALA A 20 -10.81 6.82 6.59
CA ALA A 20 -11.58 6.32 7.73
C ALA A 20 -10.90 6.63 9.07
N SER A 21 -9.58 6.48 9.14
CA SER A 21 -8.76 6.83 10.30
C SER A 21 -8.85 8.33 10.64
N TRP A 22 -8.87 9.20 9.64
CA TRP A 22 -8.97 10.64 9.83
C TRP A 22 -10.38 11.06 10.30
N LEU A 23 -11.43 10.51 9.68
CA LEU A 23 -12.83 10.79 10.01
C LEU A 23 -13.23 10.34 11.42
N THR A 24 -12.78 9.15 11.83
CA THR A 24 -13.15 8.58 13.14
C THR A 24 -12.24 9.02 14.28
N ASN A 25 -11.10 9.66 13.95
CA ASN A 25 -10.02 10.02 14.88
C ASN A 25 -9.57 8.88 15.81
N SER A 26 -9.87 7.63 15.44
CA SER A 26 -9.72 6.46 16.29
C SER A 26 -8.25 6.03 16.33
N LYS A 27 -7.74 5.86 17.55
CA LYS A 27 -6.38 5.34 17.77
C LYS A 27 -6.21 3.94 17.19
N LEU A 28 -7.26 3.11 17.27
CA LEU A 28 -7.23 1.75 16.74
C LEU A 28 -7.08 1.76 15.22
N LEU A 29 -7.89 2.56 14.51
CA LEU A 29 -7.80 2.66 13.05
C LEU A 29 -6.45 3.20 12.60
N LYS A 30 -5.88 4.21 13.29
CA LYS A 30 -4.53 4.71 13.01
C LYS A 30 -3.47 3.60 13.13
N LEU A 31 -3.56 2.77 14.17
CA LEU A 31 -2.64 1.63 14.37
C LEU A 31 -2.84 0.55 13.30
N THR A 32 -4.09 0.24 12.93
CA THR A 32 -4.37 -0.73 11.86
C THR A 32 -3.85 -0.22 10.50
N THR A 33 -4.04 1.07 10.19
CA THR A 33 -3.50 1.69 8.98
C THR A 33 -1.97 1.63 8.96
N LEU A 34 -1.31 1.97 10.07
CA LEU A 34 0.14 1.84 10.20
C LEU A 34 0.59 0.37 10.03
N GLY A 35 -0.08 -0.55 10.71
CA GLY A 35 0.19 -1.99 10.58
C GLY A 35 0.08 -2.46 9.14
N PHE A 36 -0.95 -2.04 8.42
CA PHE A 36 -1.12 -2.36 7.00
C PHE A 36 0.00 -1.78 6.14
N VAL A 37 0.33 -0.49 6.30
CA VAL A 37 1.41 0.17 5.56
C VAL A 37 2.73 -0.60 5.67
N PHE A 38 3.08 -1.05 6.87
CA PHE A 38 4.37 -1.68 7.12
C PHE A 38 4.36 -3.19 6.84
N LEU A 39 3.31 -3.90 7.25
CA LEU A 39 3.26 -5.36 7.18
C LEU A 39 2.78 -5.89 5.83
N TYR A 40 1.95 -5.16 5.09
CA TYR A 40 1.43 -5.63 3.81
C TYR A 40 2.54 -5.96 2.80
N PRO A 41 3.54 -5.09 2.56
CA PRO A 41 4.64 -5.39 1.63
C PRO A 41 5.48 -6.60 2.07
N VAL A 42 5.56 -6.84 3.38
CA VAL A 42 6.26 -8.00 3.96
C VAL A 42 5.47 -9.27 3.73
N ALA A 43 4.16 -9.23 3.97
CA ALA A 43 3.28 -10.39 3.82
C ALA A 43 3.26 -10.92 2.37
N ILE A 44 3.39 -10.02 1.39
CA ILE A 44 3.46 -10.38 -0.04
C ILE A 44 4.89 -10.63 -0.54
N GLY A 45 5.90 -10.60 0.35
CA GLY A 45 7.30 -10.90 0.03
C GLY A 45 8.04 -9.82 -0.77
N GLN A 46 7.51 -8.60 -0.87
CA GLN A 46 8.14 -7.48 -1.60
C GLN A 46 9.18 -6.74 -0.75
N VAL A 47 9.06 -6.82 0.58
CA VAL A 47 10.02 -6.21 1.53
C VAL A 47 10.37 -7.22 2.61
N ALA A 48 11.67 -7.37 2.92
CA ALA A 48 12.10 -8.22 4.02
C ALA A 48 11.83 -7.56 5.39
N PHE A 49 11.27 -8.32 6.34
CA PHE A 49 11.10 -7.84 7.71
C PHE A 49 12.47 -7.65 8.38
N PRO A 50 12.70 -6.55 9.12
CA PRO A 50 14.01 -6.29 9.71
C PRO A 50 14.32 -7.32 10.80
N SER A 51 15.47 -7.98 10.69
CA SER A 51 15.93 -8.95 11.71
C SER A 51 16.72 -8.30 12.84
N GLY A 52 16.96 -6.98 12.77
CA GLY A 52 17.71 -6.21 13.76
C GLY A 52 17.59 -4.69 13.55
N PRO A 53 18.02 -3.89 14.55
CA PRO A 53 17.88 -2.43 14.51
C PRO A 53 18.64 -1.78 13.34
N ASP A 54 19.79 -2.33 12.95
CA ASP A 54 20.60 -1.82 11.84
C ASP A 54 19.90 -1.96 10.47
N GLN A 55 18.92 -2.85 10.36
CA GLN A 55 18.16 -3.09 9.14
C GLN A 55 16.85 -2.29 9.09
N LEU A 56 16.48 -1.60 10.17
CA LEU A 56 15.23 -0.85 10.24
C LEU A 56 15.17 0.26 9.18
N GLY A 57 16.30 0.94 8.93
CA GLY A 57 16.38 1.97 7.89
C GLY A 57 16.13 1.41 6.49
N ASN A 58 16.72 0.24 6.18
CA ASN A 58 16.52 -0.45 4.91
C ASN A 58 15.09 -0.95 4.75
N TYR A 59 14.49 -1.46 5.83
CA TYR A 59 13.10 -1.87 5.86
C TYR A 59 12.16 -0.70 5.57
N ILE A 60 12.28 0.41 6.30
CA ILE A 60 11.44 1.60 6.10
C ILE A 60 11.61 2.13 4.68
N SER A 61 12.86 2.20 4.18
CA SER A 61 13.12 2.61 2.79
C SER A 61 12.44 1.68 1.77
N GLY A 62 12.48 0.35 2.00
CA GLY A 62 11.83 -0.65 1.16
C GLY A 62 10.32 -0.50 1.15
N VAL A 63 9.69 -0.36 2.31
CA VAL A 63 8.24 -0.11 2.44
C VAL A 63 7.82 1.16 1.70
N LEU A 64 8.56 2.25 1.88
CA LEU A 64 8.27 3.52 1.18
C LEU A 64 8.42 3.38 -0.34
N LYS A 65 9.48 2.72 -0.81
CA LYS A 65 9.68 2.46 -2.25
C LYS A 65 8.55 1.63 -2.84
N TYR A 66 8.08 0.61 -2.12
CA TYR A 66 6.94 -0.20 -2.54
C TYR A 66 5.69 0.65 -2.73
N TRP A 67 5.30 1.45 -1.72
CA TRP A 67 4.11 2.29 -1.83
C TRP A 67 4.22 3.35 -2.91
N LEU A 68 5.41 3.97 -3.07
CA LEU A 68 5.67 4.90 -4.16
C LEU A 68 5.52 4.23 -5.53
N ALA A 69 6.04 3.02 -5.71
CA ALA A 69 5.90 2.28 -6.95
C ALA A 69 4.43 1.95 -7.25
N GLN A 70 3.67 1.51 -6.24
CA GLN A 70 2.24 1.23 -6.39
C GLN A 70 1.42 2.48 -6.75
N VAL A 71 1.71 3.61 -6.11
CA VAL A 71 1.08 4.90 -6.45
C VAL A 71 1.46 5.33 -7.86
N TRP A 72 2.73 5.15 -8.25
CA TRP A 72 3.21 5.48 -9.58
C TRP A 72 2.55 4.63 -10.66
N GLU A 73 2.41 3.31 -10.45
CA GLU A 73 1.68 2.41 -11.35
C GLU A 73 0.22 2.84 -11.51
N GLN A 74 -0.45 3.22 -10.43
CA GLN A 74 -1.82 3.74 -10.50
C GLN A 74 -1.91 5.03 -11.33
N ILE A 75 -0.98 5.97 -11.14
CA ILE A 75 -0.90 7.20 -11.93
C ILE A 75 -0.66 6.87 -13.41
N GLN A 76 0.29 5.97 -13.70
CA GLN A 76 0.57 5.56 -15.07
C GLN A 76 -0.65 4.88 -15.72
N ASN A 77 -1.35 4.01 -14.99
CA ASN A 77 -2.56 3.35 -15.48
C ASN A 77 -3.68 4.36 -15.76
N TYR A 78 -3.87 5.33 -14.88
CA TYR A 78 -4.82 6.43 -15.08
C TYR A 78 -4.46 7.27 -16.32
N ILE A 79 -3.18 7.65 -16.46
CA ILE A 79 -2.70 8.39 -17.65
C ILE A 79 -2.90 7.57 -18.92
N LYS A 80 -2.55 6.27 -18.92
CA LYS A 80 -2.75 5.39 -20.09
C LYS A 80 -4.23 5.27 -20.48
N GLN A 81 -5.12 5.15 -19.50
CA GLN A 81 -6.56 5.12 -19.73
C GLN A 81 -7.07 6.46 -20.27
N GLN A 82 -6.60 7.58 -19.72
CA GLN A 82 -7.02 8.91 -20.13
C GLN A 82 -6.44 9.34 -21.49
N LEU A 83 -5.24 8.86 -21.84
CA LEU A 83 -4.61 9.06 -23.15
C LEU A 83 -5.10 8.07 -24.22
N ASN A 84 -5.94 7.09 -23.85
CA ASN A 84 -6.60 6.18 -24.77
C ASN A 84 -5.66 5.63 -25.85
N LEU A 85 -4.66 4.82 -25.45
CA LEU A 85 -4.24 3.71 -26.32
C LEU A 85 -5.39 2.69 -26.35
N SER A 86 -6.51 3.08 -26.94
CA SER A 86 -7.40 2.16 -27.65
C SER A 86 -6.64 1.73 -28.92
N LEU A 87 -5.77 0.75 -28.77
CA LEU A 87 -5.35 -0.10 -29.87
C LEU A 87 -5.69 -1.54 -29.47
#